data_AF-A0A7V9YZE1-F1
#
_entry.id   AF-A0A7V9YZE1-F1
#
_cell.length_a   1.000
_cell.length_b   1.000
_cell.length_c   1.000
_cell.angle_alpha   90.00
_cell.angle_beta   90.00
_cell.angle_gamma   90.00
#
_symmetry.space_group_name_H-M   'P 1'
#
loop_
_entity.id
_entity.type
_entity.pdbx_description
1 polymer ?
#
loop_
_entity_poly.entity_id
_entity_poly.type
_entity_poly.pdbx_seq_one_letter_code
_entity_poly.pdbx_strand_id
1 'polypeptide(L)'
;MLETMTLHSVGIDKLQHFSFYAIIAFLLAVIVCLIPPFVNGFSRICAVAFSLMFIGILEEYRQLLVPERTTEWQDAVANMLGVSIGVFLPLLIHLQWRGTKQLQRSFLPLGAVTLFVLAPLLYGLTVVSEPLPTITVRNDAFPVHNAYPEDIQTDSEQALTPETIIKKYRLQLEELKQYANQNIEQLAEEAINEWKAKQIPLTALYTKYMKRANELEKQINTEFQQIYETAKTDLQQHGFASEYANPLKQEYEDTKEEQKAEMMQKVAGEWFEQ
;
A
#
# COMPACT_ATOMS: atom_id res chain seq x y z
N MET A 1 4.33 -18.70 -5.08
CA MET A 1 4.53 -17.93 -6.33
C MET A 1 3.84 -16.55 -6.29
N LEU A 2 2.76 -16.37 -5.52
CA LEU A 2 2.14 -15.04 -5.27
C LEU A 2 2.97 -14.14 -4.34
N GLU A 3 3.64 -14.72 -3.34
CA GLU A 3 4.48 -13.98 -2.38
C GLU A 3 5.72 -13.32 -3.02
N THR A 4 6.25 -13.92 -4.10
CA THR A 4 7.33 -13.32 -4.90
C THR A 4 6.86 -12.16 -5.77
N MET A 5 5.56 -12.08 -6.10
CA MET A 5 5.02 -10.98 -6.91
C MET A 5 4.79 -9.72 -6.08
N THR A 6 4.34 -9.85 -4.82
CA THR A 6 4.10 -8.71 -3.93
C THR A 6 5.41 -8.09 -3.42
N LEU A 7 6.43 -8.91 -3.13
CA LEU A 7 7.75 -8.38 -2.75
C LEU A 7 8.42 -7.62 -3.91
N HIS A 8 8.18 -8.07 -5.15
CA HIS A 8 8.76 -7.46 -6.34
C HIS A 8 8.09 -6.11 -6.68
N SER A 9 6.76 -5.98 -6.50
CA SER A 9 6.06 -4.72 -6.79
C SER A 9 6.42 -3.61 -5.80
N VAL A 10 6.61 -3.94 -4.52
CA VAL A 10 7.02 -2.98 -3.46
C VAL A 10 8.42 -2.39 -3.73
N GLY A 11 9.29 -3.13 -4.41
CA GLY A 11 10.62 -2.64 -4.80
C GLY A 11 10.60 -1.71 -6.03
N ILE A 12 9.69 -1.96 -6.98
CA ILE A 12 9.63 -1.19 -8.23
C ILE A 12 9.19 0.25 -7.98
N ASP A 13 8.19 0.48 -7.12
CA ASP A 13 7.68 1.83 -6.85
C ASP A 13 8.78 2.73 -6.26
N LYS A 14 9.52 2.22 -5.27
CA LYS A 14 10.66 2.91 -4.64
C LYS A 14 11.77 3.21 -5.64
N LEU A 15 12.03 2.28 -6.56
CA LEU A 15 13.01 2.49 -7.63
C LEU A 15 12.55 3.60 -8.60
N GLN A 16 11.25 3.67 -8.90
CA GLN A 16 10.69 4.73 -9.73
C GLN A 16 10.83 6.10 -9.05
N HIS A 17 10.45 6.21 -7.79
CA HIS A 17 10.63 7.42 -6.98
C HIS A 17 12.10 7.88 -6.95
N PHE A 18 13.00 6.95 -6.62
CA PHE A 18 14.43 7.19 -6.62
C PHE A 18 14.96 7.69 -7.98
N SER A 19 14.65 6.97 -9.06
CA SER A 19 15.19 7.26 -10.40
C SER A 19 14.64 8.56 -10.97
N PHE A 20 13.35 8.83 -10.78
CA PHE A 20 12.71 10.08 -11.20
C PHE A 20 13.39 11.29 -10.56
N TYR A 21 13.53 11.29 -9.23
CA TYR A 21 14.18 12.40 -8.51
C TYR A 21 15.68 12.51 -8.81
N ALA A 22 16.38 11.40 -9.05
CA ALA A 22 17.78 11.43 -9.46
C ALA A 22 17.99 12.10 -10.82
N ILE A 23 17.17 11.74 -11.82
CA ILE A 23 17.26 12.30 -13.17
C ILE A 23 16.91 13.79 -13.14
N ILE A 24 15.81 14.18 -12.50
CA ILE A 24 15.37 15.58 -12.50
C ILE A 24 16.37 16.48 -11.74
N ALA A 25 16.91 15.99 -10.62
CA ALA A 25 17.91 16.71 -9.84
C ALA A 25 19.22 16.89 -10.62
N PHE A 26 19.66 15.85 -11.34
CA PHE A 26 20.83 15.93 -12.21
C PHE A 26 20.66 17.00 -13.29
N LEU A 27 19.55 16.94 -14.04
CA LEU A 27 19.28 17.88 -15.13
C LEU A 27 19.20 19.33 -14.63
N LEU A 28 18.45 19.58 -13.56
CA LEU A 28 18.33 20.92 -12.97
C LEU A 28 19.67 21.42 -12.42
N ALA A 29 20.45 20.57 -11.76
CA ALA A 29 21.77 20.92 -11.24
C ALA A 29 22.75 21.29 -12.37
N VAL A 30 22.75 20.55 -13.49
CA VAL A 30 23.54 20.91 -14.69
C VAL A 30 23.10 22.27 -15.23
N ILE A 31 21.79 22.50 -15.40
CA ILE A 31 21.27 23.77 -15.92
C ILE A 31 21.73 24.94 -15.05
N VAL A 32 21.57 24.87 -13.72
CA VAL A 32 21.94 25.98 -12.83
C VAL A 32 23.44 26.23 -12.75
N CYS A 33 24.27 25.21 -13.01
CA CYS A 33 25.72 25.34 -13.16
C CYS A 33 26.12 26.14 -14.40
N LEU A 34 25.33 26.07 -15.47
CA LEU A 34 25.61 26.75 -16.74
C LEU A 34 25.18 28.24 -16.73
N ILE A 35 24.40 28.67 -15.75
CA ILE A 35 23.92 30.06 -15.65
C ILE A 35 25.03 30.97 -15.09
N PRO A 36 25.38 32.09 -15.75
CA PRO A 36 26.28 33.08 -15.16
C PRO A 36 25.64 33.85 -13.98
N PRO A 37 26.44 34.42 -13.05
CA PRO A 37 27.86 34.21 -12.91
C PRO A 37 28.16 32.84 -12.28
N PHE A 38 29.17 32.15 -12.81
CA PHE A 38 29.51 30.78 -12.42
C PHE A 38 29.96 30.65 -10.94
N VAL A 39 30.33 31.76 -10.30
CA VAL A 39 30.72 31.81 -8.88
C VAL A 39 29.59 31.41 -7.92
N ASN A 40 28.34 31.37 -8.37
CA ASN A 40 27.19 31.00 -7.56
C ASN A 40 26.69 29.57 -7.81
N GLY A 41 27.40 28.78 -8.62
CA GLY A 41 27.00 27.42 -9.00
C GLY A 41 26.69 26.53 -7.78
N PHE A 42 27.60 26.43 -6.82
CA PHE A 42 27.41 25.67 -5.59
C PHE A 42 26.10 26.01 -4.87
N SER A 43 25.87 27.29 -4.55
CA SER A 43 24.67 27.72 -3.82
C SER A 43 23.39 27.41 -4.59
N ARG A 44 23.42 27.50 -5.92
CA ARG A 44 22.27 27.16 -6.78
C ARG A 44 22.02 25.66 -6.82
N ILE A 45 23.06 24.82 -6.94
CA ILE A 45 22.92 23.36 -6.87
C ILE A 45 22.29 22.95 -5.53
N CYS A 46 22.77 23.51 -4.42
CA CYS A 46 22.21 23.19 -3.12
C CYS A 46 20.78 23.73 -2.94
N ALA A 47 20.45 24.88 -3.52
CA ALA A 47 19.07 25.39 -3.53
C ALA A 47 18.13 24.47 -4.34
N VAL A 48 18.60 23.94 -5.48
CA VAL A 48 17.87 22.92 -6.25
C VAL A 48 17.67 21.66 -5.42
N ALA A 49 18.74 21.14 -4.80
CA ALA A 49 18.66 19.96 -3.95
C ALA A 49 17.65 20.12 -2.82
N PHE A 50 17.74 21.24 -2.08
CA PHE A 50 16.81 21.56 -1.00
C PHE A 50 15.36 21.64 -1.50
N SER A 51 15.13 22.36 -2.60
CA SER A 51 13.78 22.55 -3.15
C SER A 51 13.17 21.22 -3.57
N LEU A 52 13.93 20.35 -4.24
CA LEU A 52 13.44 19.04 -4.67
C LEU A 52 13.21 18.08 -3.50
N MET A 53 14.07 18.09 -2.47
CA MET A 53 13.84 17.30 -1.26
C MET A 53 12.57 17.76 -0.53
N PHE A 54 12.37 19.07 -0.42
CA PHE A 54 11.19 19.64 0.21
C PHE A 54 9.91 19.29 -0.57
N ILE A 55 9.92 19.46 -1.90
CA ILE A 55 8.81 19.06 -2.78
C ILE A 55 8.54 17.55 -2.66
N GLY A 56 9.60 16.72 -2.64
CA GLY A 56 9.46 15.28 -2.49
C GLY A 56 8.80 14.86 -1.19
N ILE A 57 9.10 15.55 -0.08
CA ILE A 57 8.42 15.32 1.21
C ILE A 57 6.98 15.81 1.17
N LEU A 58 6.72 17.00 0.60
CA LEU A 58 5.35 17.53 0.49
C LEU A 58 4.45 16.66 -0.39
N GLU A 59 4.99 16.06 -1.44
CA GLU A 59 4.23 15.17 -2.31
C GLU A 59 3.78 13.92 -1.54
N GLU A 60 4.62 13.38 -0.65
CA GLU A 60 4.16 12.30 0.25
C GLU A 60 3.04 12.80 1.18
N TYR A 61 3.18 13.97 1.81
CA TYR A 61 2.08 14.54 2.61
C TYR A 61 0.80 14.75 1.80
N ARG A 62 0.90 15.11 0.52
CA ARG A 62 -0.26 15.25 -0.37
C ARG A 62 -0.97 13.91 -0.56
N GLN A 63 -0.25 12.79 -0.55
CA GLN A 63 -0.86 11.46 -0.68
C GLN A 63 -1.78 11.13 0.50
N LEU A 64 -1.59 11.72 1.69
CA LEU A 64 -2.55 11.60 2.80
C LEU A 64 -3.95 12.11 2.45
N LEU A 65 -4.04 13.04 1.49
CA LEU A 65 -5.30 13.60 1.03
C LEU A 65 -5.89 12.78 -0.13
N VAL A 66 -5.13 11.85 -0.70
CA VAL A 66 -5.60 10.97 -1.78
C VAL A 66 -6.20 9.72 -1.15
N PRO A 67 -7.50 9.48 -1.35
CA PRO A 67 -8.13 8.22 -0.97
C PRO A 67 -7.33 7.01 -1.47
N GLU A 68 -7.18 5.97 -0.64
CA GLU A 68 -6.54 4.69 -0.99
C GLU A 68 -5.00 4.68 -1.15
N ARG A 69 -4.32 5.83 -0.98
CA ARG A 69 -2.84 5.88 -0.93
C ARG A 69 -2.36 6.00 0.51
N THR A 70 -1.40 5.15 0.88
CA THR A 70 -0.69 5.28 2.15
C THR A 70 0.56 6.11 1.94
N THR A 71 0.80 7.11 2.80
CA THR A 71 2.14 7.70 2.91
C THR A 71 3.14 6.65 3.34
N GLU A 72 4.08 6.33 2.48
CA GLU A 72 5.22 5.51 2.85
C GLU A 72 6.41 6.41 3.13
N TRP A 73 6.89 6.42 4.38
CA TRP A 73 8.13 7.11 4.73
C TRP A 73 9.31 6.69 3.84
N GLN A 74 9.26 5.47 3.29
CA GLN A 74 10.27 4.90 2.41
C GLN A 74 10.32 5.62 1.05
N ASP A 75 9.20 6.12 0.53
CA ASP A 75 9.16 6.87 -0.73
C ASP A 75 9.77 8.26 -0.56
N ALA A 76 9.50 8.93 0.56
CA ALA A 76 10.20 10.17 0.92
C ALA A 76 11.73 9.96 0.98
N VAL A 77 12.18 8.84 1.55
CA VAL A 77 13.61 8.49 1.59
C VAL A 77 14.16 8.20 0.21
N ALA A 78 13.44 7.45 -0.62
CA ALA A 78 13.83 7.19 -2.00
C ALA A 78 13.98 8.49 -2.80
N ASN A 79 13.04 9.44 -2.65
CA ASN A 79 13.10 10.77 -3.25
C ASN A 79 14.37 11.51 -2.80
N MET A 80 14.65 11.57 -1.48
CA MET A 80 15.84 12.26 -0.94
C MET A 80 17.16 11.64 -1.40
N LEU A 81 17.25 10.31 -1.43
CA LEU A 81 18.43 9.61 -1.93
C LEU A 81 18.63 9.87 -3.43
N GLY A 82 17.54 9.84 -4.21
CA GLY A 82 17.53 10.19 -5.62
C GLY A 82 18.09 11.58 -5.85
N VAL A 83 17.53 12.60 -5.17
CA VAL A 83 18.02 14.00 -5.27
C VAL A 83 19.51 14.08 -4.91
N SER A 84 19.92 13.46 -3.80
CA SER A 84 21.31 13.50 -3.31
C SER A 84 22.30 12.95 -4.35
N ILE A 85 21.98 11.81 -4.95
CA ILE A 85 22.81 11.19 -6.00
C ILE A 85 22.77 12.01 -7.28
N GLY A 86 21.60 12.52 -7.68
CA GLY A 86 21.44 13.33 -8.88
C GLY A 86 22.27 14.61 -8.86
N VAL A 87 22.34 15.30 -7.72
CA VAL A 87 23.16 16.53 -7.58
C VAL A 87 24.64 16.28 -7.36
N PHE A 88 25.03 15.05 -6.97
CA PHE A 88 26.42 14.73 -6.61
C PHE A 88 27.39 14.94 -7.79
N LEU A 89 27.04 14.46 -8.99
CA LEU A 89 27.93 14.54 -10.15
C LEU A 89 28.13 16.00 -10.63
N PRO A 90 27.08 16.82 -10.85
CA PRO A 90 27.24 18.24 -11.19
C PRO A 90 28.02 19.02 -10.13
N LEU A 91 27.84 18.67 -8.86
CA LEU A 91 28.60 19.25 -7.76
C LEU A 91 30.09 18.91 -7.88
N LEU A 92 30.46 17.65 -8.10
CA LEU A 92 31.87 17.25 -8.28
C LEU A 92 32.52 18.00 -9.44
N ILE A 93 31.84 18.12 -10.59
CA ILE A 93 32.32 18.86 -11.75
C ILE A 93 32.55 20.33 -11.40
N HIS A 94 31.58 20.96 -10.73
CA HIS A 94 31.69 22.35 -10.28
C HIS A 94 32.88 22.56 -9.33
N LEU A 95 33.11 21.63 -8.40
CA LEU A 95 34.22 21.68 -7.44
C LEU A 95 35.58 21.50 -8.13
N GLN A 96 35.69 20.56 -9.08
CA GLN A 96 36.91 20.35 -9.87
C GLN A 96 37.27 21.60 -10.68
N TRP A 97 36.27 22.26 -11.28
CA TRP A 97 36.48 23.46 -12.08
C TRP A 97 37.01 24.65 -11.27
N ARG A 98 36.56 24.82 -10.01
CA ARG A 98 36.78 26.04 -9.24
C ARG A 98 38.04 26.03 -8.37
N GLY A 99 38.66 24.87 -8.16
CA GLY A 99 39.77 24.72 -7.23
C GLY A 99 39.33 24.77 -5.76
N THR A 100 39.97 23.96 -4.92
CA THR A 100 39.55 23.59 -3.56
C THR A 100 39.50 24.71 -2.52
N LYS A 101 40.04 25.90 -2.78
CA LYS A 101 40.23 26.95 -1.76
C LYS A 101 38.95 27.66 -1.30
N GLN A 102 37.83 27.56 -2.03
CA GLN A 102 36.58 28.27 -1.69
C GLN A 102 35.55 27.43 -0.92
N LEU A 103 35.79 26.12 -0.75
CA LEU A 103 34.78 25.19 -0.24
C LEU A 103 34.48 25.33 1.27
N GLN A 104 35.44 25.79 2.07
CA GLN A 104 35.33 25.78 3.53
C GLN A 104 34.41 26.87 4.12
N ARG A 105 34.14 27.97 3.40
CA ARG A 105 33.41 29.12 3.96
C ARG A 105 31.88 29.08 3.80
N SER A 106 31.35 28.17 2.97
CA SER A 106 29.92 28.17 2.60
C SER A 106 29.15 26.90 2.96
N PHE A 107 29.81 25.83 3.42
CA PHE A 107 29.16 24.54 3.65
C PHE A 107 28.32 24.49 4.94
N LEU A 108 28.80 25.14 6.00
CA LEU A 108 28.21 25.00 7.34
C LEU A 108 26.79 25.57 7.50
N PRO A 109 26.47 26.80 7.04
CA PRO A 109 25.15 27.37 7.30
C PRO A 109 24.04 26.68 6.50
N LEU A 110 24.35 26.24 5.27
CA LEU A 110 23.33 25.68 4.39
C LEU A 110 22.93 24.25 4.78
N GLY A 111 23.92 23.41 5.16
CA GLY A 111 23.62 22.07 5.67
C GLY A 111 22.79 22.10 6.95
N ALA A 112 23.07 23.05 7.85
CA ALA A 112 22.30 23.24 9.07
C ALA A 112 20.85 23.67 8.79
N VAL A 113 20.62 24.59 7.86
CA VAL A 113 19.27 25.02 7.44
C VAL A 113 18.49 23.84 6.84
N THR A 114 19.12 23.09 5.94
CA THR A 114 18.49 21.90 5.33
C THR A 114 18.08 20.89 6.41
N LEU A 115 18.97 20.57 7.34
CA LEU A 115 18.65 19.64 8.42
C LEU A 115 17.54 20.18 9.32
N PHE A 116 17.60 21.46 9.70
CA PHE A 116 16.63 22.07 10.61
C PHE A 116 15.21 22.15 10.01
N VAL A 117 15.08 22.32 8.70
CA VAL A 117 13.78 22.37 8.02
C VAL A 117 13.28 20.96 7.67
N LEU A 118 14.14 20.10 7.12
CA LEU A 118 13.70 18.80 6.63
C LEU A 118 13.51 17.78 7.76
N ALA A 119 14.31 17.82 8.83
CA ALA A 119 14.20 16.83 9.90
C ALA A 119 12.84 16.84 10.62
N PRO A 120 12.24 18.00 10.98
CA PRO A 120 10.89 18.01 11.54
C PRO A 120 9.81 17.50 10.59
N LEU A 121 9.95 17.76 9.28
CA LEU A 121 9.01 17.26 8.27
C LEU A 121 9.13 15.74 8.08
N LEU A 122 10.35 15.20 8.06
CA LEU A 122 10.57 13.76 8.04
C LEU A 122 10.09 13.09 9.32
N TYR A 123 10.34 13.71 10.47
CA TYR A 123 9.80 13.23 11.74
C TYR A 123 8.27 13.25 11.74
N GLY A 124 7.66 14.32 11.24
CA GLY A 124 6.22 14.39 11.04
C GLY A 124 5.70 13.26 10.17
N LEU A 125 6.39 12.91 9.07
CA LEU A 125 6.05 11.73 8.28
C LEU A 125 6.12 10.45 9.11
N THR A 126 7.10 10.25 9.99
CA THR A 126 7.14 9.04 10.83
C THR A 126 6.01 8.96 11.86
N VAL A 127 5.50 10.11 12.32
CA VAL A 127 4.38 10.17 13.26
C VAL A 127 3.04 9.99 12.55
N VAL A 128 2.90 10.54 11.35
CA VAL A 128 1.70 10.47 10.51
C VAL A 128 1.65 9.20 9.67
N SER A 129 2.79 8.55 9.44
CA SER A 129 2.88 7.14 9.05
C SER A 129 2.39 6.34 10.25
N GLU A 130 1.09 6.37 10.48
CA GLU A 130 0.48 5.78 11.66
C GLU A 130 0.98 4.34 11.76
N PRO A 131 1.52 3.89 12.91
CA PRO A 131 1.51 2.46 13.18
C PRO A 131 0.05 2.06 13.01
N LEU A 132 -0.20 1.07 12.14
CA LEU A 132 -1.54 0.51 12.00
C LEU A 132 -2.10 0.38 13.41
N PRO A 133 -3.21 1.07 13.78
CA PRO A 133 -3.86 0.79 15.04
C PRO A 133 -3.99 -0.71 15.04
N THR A 134 -3.58 -1.35 16.12
CA THR A 134 -3.85 -2.76 16.31
C THR A 134 -5.36 -2.85 16.42
N ILE A 135 -6.03 -2.89 15.28
CA ILE A 135 -7.44 -3.14 15.20
C ILE A 135 -7.49 -4.58 15.66
N THR A 136 -7.92 -4.76 16.89
CA THR A 136 -8.53 -6.01 17.30
C THR A 136 -9.77 -6.12 16.44
N VAL A 137 -9.59 -6.51 15.16
CA VAL A 137 -10.64 -7.23 14.46
C VAL A 137 -11.02 -8.30 15.46
N ARG A 138 -12.30 -8.31 15.83
CA ARG A 138 -12.82 -9.24 16.82
C ARG A 138 -12.21 -10.59 16.46
N ASN A 139 -11.38 -11.14 17.35
CA ASN A 139 -10.60 -12.38 17.15
C ASN A 139 -11.53 -13.62 17.09
N ASP A 140 -12.75 -13.44 16.62
CA ASP A 140 -13.60 -14.48 16.12
C ASP A 140 -12.92 -14.90 14.81
N ALA A 141 -11.79 -15.60 14.96
CA ALA A 141 -11.07 -16.24 13.88
C ALA A 141 -12.12 -16.96 13.05
N PHE A 142 -12.04 -16.79 11.73
CA PHE A 142 -12.94 -17.48 10.81
C PHE A 142 -13.01 -18.95 11.25
N PRO A 143 -14.20 -19.47 11.60
CA PRO A 143 -14.31 -20.79 12.19
C PRO A 143 -13.87 -21.80 11.14
N VAL A 144 -12.62 -22.27 11.25
CA VAL A 144 -12.07 -23.26 10.32
C VAL A 144 -12.72 -24.60 10.65
N HIS A 145 -13.88 -24.87 10.05
CA HIS A 145 -14.49 -26.18 10.08
C HIS A 145 -13.73 -27.12 9.13
N ASN A 146 -12.70 -27.77 9.69
CA ASN A 146 -11.99 -28.87 9.04
C ASN A 146 -12.78 -30.18 8.99
N ALA A 147 -14.01 -30.19 9.50
CA ALA A 147 -14.86 -31.38 9.48
C ALA A 147 -15.30 -31.64 8.04
N TYR A 148 -14.96 -32.83 7.53
CA TYR A 148 -15.77 -33.42 6.47
C TYR A 148 -17.23 -33.42 6.97
N PRO A 149 -18.22 -33.03 6.15
CA PRO A 149 -19.61 -33.27 6.50
C PRO A 149 -19.73 -34.76 6.86
N GLU A 150 -19.94 -35.05 8.15
CA GLU A 150 -20.02 -36.40 8.73
C GLU A 150 -21.18 -37.22 8.11
N ASP A 151 -22.00 -36.55 7.33
CA ASP A 151 -23.21 -37.00 6.66
C ASP A 151 -23.02 -37.41 5.20
N ILE A 152 -21.80 -37.43 4.65
CA ILE A 152 -21.51 -38.27 3.47
C ILE A 152 -21.31 -39.72 3.96
N GLN A 153 -22.40 -40.34 4.41
CA GLN A 153 -22.43 -41.80 4.57
C GLN A 153 -22.20 -42.42 3.18
N THR A 154 -21.01 -43.00 3.03
CA THR A 154 -20.57 -43.82 1.90
C THR A 154 -21.40 -45.11 1.83
N ASP A 155 -22.68 -44.98 1.51
CA ASP A 155 -23.43 -46.08 0.93
C ASP A 155 -23.25 -46.01 -0.59
N SER A 156 -22.45 -46.95 -1.09
CA SER A 156 -21.94 -47.11 -2.45
C SER A 156 -20.62 -46.40 -2.77
N GLU A 157 -19.74 -47.20 -3.36
CA GLU A 157 -18.41 -46.96 -3.91
C GLU A 157 -18.43 -45.89 -5.04
N GLN A 158 -18.92 -44.69 -4.74
CA GLN A 158 -18.80 -43.56 -5.66
C GLN A 158 -17.33 -43.13 -5.69
N ALA A 159 -16.66 -43.39 -6.81
CA ALA A 159 -15.30 -42.95 -7.04
C ALA A 159 -15.17 -41.45 -6.75
N LEU A 160 -14.19 -41.10 -5.92
CA LEU A 160 -13.88 -39.72 -5.60
C LEU A 160 -13.53 -38.98 -6.91
N THR A 161 -14.24 -37.89 -7.19
CA THR A 161 -14.02 -37.05 -8.38
C THR A 161 -13.45 -35.69 -7.97
N PRO A 162 -12.77 -34.95 -8.87
CA PRO A 162 -12.37 -33.57 -8.61
C PRO A 162 -13.54 -32.69 -8.17
N GLU A 163 -14.73 -32.89 -8.74
CA GLU A 163 -15.94 -32.13 -8.44
C GLU A 163 -16.40 -32.34 -6.99
N THR A 164 -16.35 -33.58 -6.49
CA THR A 164 -16.68 -33.89 -5.09
C THR A 164 -15.70 -33.23 -4.13
N ILE A 165 -14.40 -33.22 -4.45
CA ILE A 165 -13.38 -32.52 -3.65
C ILE A 165 -13.63 -31.01 -3.66
N ILE A 166 -13.84 -30.40 -4.83
CA ILE A 166 -14.08 -28.95 -4.94
C ILE A 166 -15.37 -28.52 -4.25
N LYS A 167 -16.42 -29.36 -4.27
CA LYS A 167 -17.68 -29.07 -3.59
C LYS A 167 -17.49 -28.83 -2.09
N LYS A 168 -16.59 -29.57 -1.42
CA LYS A 168 -16.22 -29.35 -0.01
C LYS A 168 -15.69 -27.93 0.23
N TYR A 169 -14.79 -27.46 -0.63
CA TYR A 169 -14.19 -26.13 -0.50
C TYR A 169 -15.12 -24.99 -0.92
N ARG A 170 -16.08 -25.25 -1.81
CA ARG A 170 -17.14 -24.27 -2.11
C ARG A 170 -17.98 -23.93 -0.88
N LEU A 171 -18.25 -24.90 -0.01
CA LEU A 171 -18.98 -24.64 1.24
C LEU A 171 -18.19 -23.69 2.16
N GLN A 172 -16.89 -23.93 2.32
CA GLN A 172 -16.01 -23.04 3.09
C GLN A 172 -15.90 -21.64 2.46
N LEU A 173 -15.84 -21.57 1.13
CA LEU A 173 -15.87 -20.30 0.42
C LEU A 173 -17.18 -19.54 0.66
N GLU A 174 -18.32 -20.24 0.68
CA GLU A 174 -19.63 -19.63 0.96
C GLU A 174 -19.72 -19.10 2.40
N GLU A 175 -19.21 -19.85 3.37
CA GLU A 175 -19.08 -19.37 4.76
C GLU A 175 -18.20 -18.11 4.85
N LEU A 176 -17.08 -18.08 4.11
CA LEU A 176 -16.20 -16.91 4.04
C LEU A 176 -16.89 -15.69 3.42
N LYS A 177 -17.71 -15.88 2.38
CA LYS A 177 -18.52 -14.81 1.77
C LYS A 177 -19.54 -14.26 2.76
N GLN A 178 -20.23 -15.12 3.50
CA GLN A 178 -21.19 -14.69 4.52
C GLN A 178 -20.51 -13.90 5.64
N TYR A 179 -19.36 -14.37 6.11
CA TYR A 179 -18.54 -13.65 7.07
C TYR A 179 -18.12 -12.28 6.54
N ALA A 180 -17.64 -12.20 5.30
CA ALA A 180 -17.27 -10.94 4.65
C ALA A 180 -18.47 -9.97 4.60
N ASN A 181 -19.63 -10.43 4.13
CA ASN A 181 -20.85 -9.63 4.03
C ASN A 181 -21.25 -9.04 5.39
N GLN A 182 -21.31 -9.86 6.44
CA GLN A 182 -21.68 -9.40 7.78
C GLN A 182 -20.73 -8.32 8.31
N ASN A 183 -19.43 -8.49 8.11
CA ASN A 183 -18.44 -7.51 8.57
C ASN A 183 -18.48 -6.23 7.74
N ILE A 184 -18.70 -6.31 6.43
CA ILE A 184 -18.90 -5.15 5.55
C ILE A 184 -20.15 -4.36 5.96
N GLU A 185 -21.26 -5.06 6.21
CA GLU A 185 -22.50 -4.44 6.68
C GLU A 185 -22.31 -3.72 8.01
N GLN A 186 -21.63 -4.37 8.96
CA GLN A 186 -21.30 -3.77 10.25
C GLN A 186 -20.43 -2.50 10.08
N LEU A 187 -19.39 -2.55 9.24
CA LEU A 187 -18.55 -1.38 8.96
C LEU A 187 -19.38 -0.22 8.37
N ALA A 188 -20.28 -0.52 7.44
CA ALA A 188 -21.15 0.49 6.83
C ALA A 188 -22.12 1.10 7.87
N GLU A 189 -22.75 0.28 8.71
CA GLU A 189 -23.66 0.74 9.77
C GLU A 189 -22.96 1.63 10.78
N GLU A 190 -21.78 1.22 11.24
CA GLU A 190 -20.97 2.02 12.16
C GLU A 190 -20.60 3.37 11.52
N ALA A 191 -20.19 3.38 10.25
CA ALA A 191 -19.86 4.62 9.52
C ALA A 191 -21.06 5.56 9.39
N ILE A 192 -22.23 5.02 9.03
CA ILE A 192 -23.48 5.77 8.90
C ILE A 192 -23.88 6.37 10.26
N ASN A 193 -23.77 5.60 11.34
CA ASN A 193 -24.12 6.05 12.69
C ASN A 193 -23.18 7.16 13.18
N GLU A 194 -21.86 7.02 12.99
CA GLU A 194 -20.89 8.07 13.34
C GLU A 194 -21.10 9.35 12.52
N TRP A 195 -21.45 9.21 11.23
CA TRP A 195 -21.80 10.33 10.35
C TRP A 195 -23.04 11.07 10.83
N LYS A 196 -24.15 10.35 11.04
CA LYS A 196 -25.43 10.91 11.52
C LYS A 196 -25.27 11.60 12.88
N ALA A 197 -24.40 11.07 13.74
CA ALA A 197 -24.09 11.65 15.04
C ALA A 197 -23.15 12.88 14.98
N LYS A 198 -22.62 13.25 13.80
CA LYS A 198 -21.67 14.36 13.59
C LYS A 198 -20.44 14.30 14.51
N GLN A 199 -19.98 13.09 14.84
CA GLN A 199 -18.88 12.87 15.77
C GLN A 199 -17.51 13.24 15.18
N ILE A 200 -17.36 13.05 13.86
CA ILE A 200 -16.11 13.30 13.13
C ILE A 200 -16.38 13.94 11.76
N PRO A 201 -15.45 14.74 11.23
CA PRO A 201 -15.58 15.31 9.88
C PRO A 201 -15.57 14.20 8.81
N LEU A 202 -16.25 14.43 7.69
CA LEU A 202 -16.42 13.44 6.60
C LEU A 202 -15.10 12.83 6.12
N THR A 203 -14.05 13.65 6.01
CA THR A 203 -12.72 13.18 5.59
C THR A 203 -12.11 12.20 6.59
N ALA A 204 -12.23 12.47 7.89
CA ALA A 204 -11.74 11.57 8.93
C ALA A 204 -12.57 10.27 9.00
N LEU A 205 -13.89 10.37 8.80
CA LEU A 205 -14.77 9.21 8.70
C LEU A 205 -14.34 8.29 7.54
N TYR A 206 -14.17 8.88 6.36
CA TYR A 206 -13.74 8.16 5.16
C TYR A 206 -12.41 7.43 5.39
N THR A 207 -11.38 8.13 5.87
CA THR A 207 -10.06 7.54 6.13
C THR A 207 -10.15 6.40 7.15
N LYS A 208 -10.90 6.58 8.24
CA LYS A 208 -11.08 5.56 9.29
C LYS A 208 -11.71 4.28 8.76
N TYR A 209 -12.81 4.39 8.02
CA TYR A 209 -13.54 3.22 7.54
C TYR A 209 -12.90 2.56 6.31
N MET A 210 -12.27 3.33 5.42
CA MET A 210 -11.50 2.76 4.31
C MET A 210 -10.32 1.92 4.83
N LYS A 211 -9.64 2.40 5.88
CA LYS A 211 -8.57 1.63 6.55
C LYS A 211 -9.09 0.29 7.10
N ARG A 212 -10.22 0.31 7.81
CA ARG A 212 -10.85 -0.91 8.35
C ARG A 212 -11.33 -1.87 7.25
N ALA A 213 -11.87 -1.34 6.15
CA ALA A 213 -12.27 -2.14 5.00
C ALA A 213 -11.07 -2.84 4.36
N ASN A 214 -9.95 -2.13 4.17
CA ASN A 214 -8.72 -2.71 3.62
C ASN A 214 -8.14 -3.80 4.53
N GLU A 215 -8.20 -3.62 5.85
CA GLU A 215 -7.76 -4.64 6.81
C GLU A 215 -8.65 -5.89 6.78
N LEU A 216 -9.96 -5.71 6.73
CA LEU A 216 -10.93 -6.79 6.56
C LEU A 216 -10.68 -7.55 5.24
N GLU A 217 -10.51 -6.84 4.12
CA GLU A 217 -10.20 -7.44 2.82
C GLU A 217 -8.91 -8.27 2.88
N LYS A 218 -7.86 -7.75 3.53
CA LYS A 218 -6.60 -8.48 3.72
C LYS A 218 -6.80 -9.78 4.50
N GLN A 219 -7.65 -9.77 5.54
CA GLN A 219 -7.97 -10.96 6.31
C GLN A 219 -8.73 -11.98 5.45
N ILE A 220 -9.79 -11.55 4.76
CA ILE A 220 -10.58 -12.41 3.87
C ILE A 220 -9.69 -13.03 2.77
N ASN A 221 -8.83 -12.23 2.14
CA ASN A 221 -7.85 -12.71 1.15
C ASN A 221 -6.92 -13.78 1.74
N THR A 222 -6.52 -13.63 3.00
CA THR A 222 -5.65 -14.59 3.69
C THR A 222 -6.37 -15.92 3.90
N GLU A 223 -7.61 -15.89 4.41
CA GLU A 223 -8.43 -17.08 4.62
C GLU A 223 -8.76 -17.79 3.29
N PHE A 224 -9.16 -17.02 2.27
CA PHE A 224 -9.40 -17.56 0.93
C PHE A 224 -8.16 -18.28 0.39
N GLN A 225 -6.98 -17.69 0.52
CA GLN A 225 -5.74 -18.30 0.04
C GLN A 225 -5.44 -19.61 0.75
N GLN A 226 -5.78 -19.75 2.04
CA GLN A 226 -5.67 -21.03 2.76
C GLN A 226 -6.64 -22.07 2.22
N ILE A 227 -7.92 -21.70 1.99
CA ILE A 227 -8.92 -22.58 1.38
C ILE A 227 -8.43 -23.08 0.02
N TYR A 228 -7.94 -22.16 -0.83
CA TYR A 228 -7.49 -22.43 -2.19
C TYR A 228 -6.27 -23.36 -2.24
N GLU A 229 -5.23 -23.09 -1.44
CA GLU A 229 -4.03 -23.94 -1.41
C GLU A 229 -4.31 -25.32 -0.78
N THR A 230 -5.23 -25.38 0.19
CA THR A 230 -5.69 -26.67 0.75
C THR A 230 -6.43 -27.48 -0.31
N ALA A 231 -7.32 -26.85 -1.08
CA ALA A 231 -8.04 -27.51 -2.18
C ALA A 231 -7.09 -28.08 -3.24
N LYS A 232 -6.06 -27.31 -3.63
CA LYS A 232 -5.02 -27.78 -4.55
C LYS A 232 -4.26 -28.97 -3.99
N THR A 233 -3.94 -28.95 -2.70
CA THR A 233 -3.26 -30.05 -2.02
C THR A 233 -4.12 -31.32 -1.99
N ASP A 234 -5.39 -31.21 -1.60
CA ASP A 234 -6.33 -32.35 -1.58
C ASP A 234 -6.52 -32.95 -2.98
N LEU A 235 -6.62 -32.12 -4.02
CA LEU A 235 -6.68 -32.60 -5.42
C LEU A 235 -5.42 -33.38 -5.81
N GLN A 236 -4.24 -32.84 -5.53
CA GLN A 236 -2.96 -33.48 -5.85
C GLN A 236 -2.76 -34.80 -5.12
N GLN A 237 -3.16 -34.88 -3.84
CA GLN A 237 -3.10 -36.10 -3.04
C GLN A 237 -3.93 -37.26 -3.63
N HIS A 238 -5.01 -36.92 -4.34
CA HIS A 238 -5.88 -37.90 -5.02
C HIS A 238 -5.54 -38.08 -6.50
N GLY A 239 -4.40 -37.56 -6.97
CA GLY A 239 -3.93 -37.73 -8.34
C GLY A 239 -4.60 -36.83 -9.38
N PHE A 240 -5.32 -35.79 -8.94
CA PHE A 240 -5.93 -34.80 -9.83
C PHE A 240 -5.02 -33.59 -10.05
N ALA A 241 -5.26 -32.86 -11.15
CA ALA A 241 -4.56 -31.62 -11.45
C ALA A 241 -4.99 -30.49 -10.48
N SER A 242 -4.05 -29.65 -10.05
CA SER A 242 -4.36 -28.54 -9.12
C SER A 242 -5.29 -27.47 -9.73
N GLU A 243 -5.34 -27.42 -11.06
CA GLU A 243 -6.10 -26.47 -11.88
C GLU A 243 -7.61 -26.67 -11.74
N TYR A 244 -8.05 -27.84 -11.26
CA TYR A 244 -9.45 -28.05 -10.89
C TYR A 244 -9.92 -27.11 -9.76
N ALA A 245 -8.99 -26.48 -9.01
CA ALA A 245 -9.32 -25.45 -8.02
C ALA A 245 -9.57 -24.06 -8.62
N ASN A 246 -9.18 -23.78 -9.87
CA ASN A 246 -9.31 -22.45 -10.49
C ASN A 246 -10.73 -21.85 -10.40
N PRO A 247 -11.83 -22.62 -10.54
CA PRO A 247 -13.18 -22.09 -10.36
C PRO A 247 -13.42 -21.45 -8.99
N LEU A 248 -12.81 -21.95 -7.91
CA LEU A 248 -12.92 -21.34 -6.57
C LEU A 248 -12.32 -19.94 -6.55
N LYS A 249 -11.17 -19.78 -7.21
CA LYS A 249 -10.51 -18.47 -7.31
C LYS A 249 -11.31 -17.49 -8.13
N GLN A 250 -11.83 -17.93 -9.28
CA GLN A 250 -12.67 -17.07 -10.11
C GLN A 250 -13.91 -16.62 -9.34
N GLU A 251 -14.61 -17.56 -8.69
CA GLU A 251 -15.80 -17.28 -7.90
C GLU A 251 -15.53 -16.30 -6.74
N TYR A 252 -14.36 -16.42 -6.09
CA TYR A 252 -13.92 -15.50 -5.06
C TYR A 252 -13.69 -14.07 -5.60
N GLU A 253 -12.93 -13.92 -6.68
CA GLU A 253 -12.62 -12.62 -7.27
C GLU A 253 -13.90 -11.92 -7.78
N ASP A 254 -14.80 -12.67 -8.41
CA ASP A 254 -16.08 -12.15 -8.89
C ASP A 254 -16.94 -11.62 -7.72
N THR A 255 -17.01 -12.37 -6.61
CA THR A 255 -17.80 -11.98 -5.43
C THR A 255 -17.20 -10.76 -4.73
N LYS A 256 -15.86 -10.67 -4.64
CA LYS A 256 -15.17 -9.56 -3.99
C LYS A 256 -15.48 -8.21 -4.67
N GLU A 257 -15.49 -8.18 -6.00
CA GLU A 257 -15.83 -6.97 -6.76
C GLU A 257 -17.30 -6.57 -6.57
N GLU A 258 -18.22 -7.55 -6.53
CA GLU A 258 -19.65 -7.31 -6.25
C GLU A 258 -19.87 -6.70 -4.87
N GLN A 259 -19.27 -7.30 -3.82
CA GLN A 259 -19.36 -6.81 -2.44
C GLN A 259 -18.83 -5.39 -2.29
N LYS A 260 -17.71 -5.06 -2.96
CA LYS A 260 -17.14 -3.71 -2.95
C LYS A 260 -18.10 -2.70 -3.58
N ALA A 261 -18.72 -3.06 -4.71
CA ALA A 261 -19.69 -2.21 -5.38
C ALA A 261 -20.94 -1.97 -4.51
N GLU A 262 -21.49 -3.03 -3.90
CA GLU A 262 -22.67 -2.95 -3.03
C GLU A 262 -22.41 -2.08 -1.79
N MET A 263 -21.26 -2.25 -1.13
CA MET A 263 -20.88 -1.42 0.02
C MET A 263 -20.82 0.06 -0.35
N MET A 264 -20.15 0.39 -1.47
CA MET A 264 -20.00 1.77 -1.92
C MET A 264 -21.36 2.39 -2.26
N GLN A 265 -22.26 1.63 -2.88
CA GLN A 265 -23.62 2.08 -3.17
C GLN A 265 -24.42 2.35 -1.89
N LYS A 266 -24.37 1.45 -0.91
CA LYS A 266 -25.08 1.57 0.38
C LYS A 266 -24.62 2.79 1.16
N VAL A 267 -23.30 2.98 1.28
CA VAL A 267 -22.71 4.11 2.02
C VAL A 267 -22.97 5.43 1.30
N ALA A 268 -22.81 5.48 -0.02
CA ALA A 268 -23.05 6.70 -0.80
C ALA A 268 -24.51 7.13 -0.76
N GLY A 269 -25.46 6.21 -0.89
CA GLY A 269 -26.91 6.51 -0.84
C GLY A 269 -27.31 7.24 0.45
N GLU A 270 -26.89 6.71 1.60
CA GLU A 270 -27.18 7.30 2.92
C GLU A 270 -26.52 8.67 3.16
N TRP A 271 -25.44 8.98 2.44
CA TRP A 271 -24.76 10.27 2.53
C TRP A 271 -25.43 11.37 1.71
N PHE A 272 -26.06 11.03 0.58
CA PHE A 272 -26.67 12.03 -0.32
C PHE A 272 -28.15 12.32 -0.01
N GLU A 273 -28.81 11.54 0.85
CA GLU A 273 -30.21 11.76 1.25
C GLU A 273 -30.41 12.75 2.42
N GLN A 274 -29.34 13.36 2.96
CA GLN A 274 -29.37 14.34 4.07
C GLN A 274 -29.06 15.77 3.62
#